data_AF-A0A2H0N4B4-F1
#
_entry.id   AF-A0A2H0N4B4-F1
#
_cell.length_a   1.000
_cell.length_b   1.000
_cell.length_c   1.000
_cell.angle_alpha   90.00
_cell.angle_beta   90.00
_cell.angle_gamma   90.00
#
_symmetry.space_group_name_H-M   'P 1'
#
loop_
_entity.id
_entity.type
_entity.pdbx_description
1 polymer ?
#
loop_
_entity_poly.entity_id
_entity_poly.type
_entity_poly.pdbx_seq_one_letter_code
_entity_poly.pdbx_strand_id
1 'polypeptide(L)'
;MASLIPYFPTTLQEHFLYLMAGIGIIFLVYAIFIEQEHRQDLIRALGAACLFVYAASIENMFFMVTFAAIVVASLIEFFEILLGLHKHSKEDLKKYKTLWRLK
;
A
#
# COMPACT_ATOMS: atom_id res chain seq x y z
N MET A 1 -32.69 11.59 2.72
CA MET A 1 -32.94 10.73 3.90
C MET A 1 -31.88 9.64 3.86
N ALA A 2 -31.05 9.53 4.91
CA ALA A 2 -30.06 8.46 4.97
C ALA A 2 -30.79 7.14 5.26
N SER A 3 -30.59 6.14 4.39
CA SER A 3 -31.06 4.77 4.62
C SER A 3 -30.26 4.15 5.76
N LEU A 4 -30.96 3.59 6.75
CA LEU A 4 -30.35 2.78 7.83
C LEU A 4 -29.99 1.36 7.35
N ILE A 5 -30.36 1.02 6.11
CA ILE A 5 -30.07 -0.27 5.48
C ILE A 5 -28.67 -0.20 4.87
N PRO A 6 -27.74 -1.09 5.26
CA PRO A 6 -26.41 -1.14 4.66
C PRO A 6 -26.51 -1.47 3.16
N TYR A 7 -25.68 -0.82 2.36
CA TYR A 7 -25.58 -1.10 0.93
C TYR A 7 -24.90 -2.45 0.73
N PHE A 8 -25.64 -3.40 0.15
CA PHE A 8 -25.07 -4.66 -0.31
C PHE A 8 -24.84 -4.59 -1.81
N PRO A 9 -23.67 -5.05 -2.31
CA PRO A 9 -23.42 -5.13 -3.74
C PRO A 9 -24.46 -6.05 -4.38
N THR A 10 -25.09 -5.58 -5.46
CA THR A 10 -26.15 -6.32 -6.16
C THR A 10 -25.66 -6.84 -7.50
N THR A 11 -24.63 -6.22 -8.08
CA THR A 11 -24.08 -6.61 -9.37
C THR A 11 -22.78 -7.41 -9.20
N LEU A 12 -22.46 -8.26 -10.17
CA LEU A 12 -21.20 -9.02 -10.18
C LEU A 12 -19.98 -8.08 -10.17
N GLN A 13 -20.07 -6.95 -10.89
CA GLN A 13 -19.01 -5.95 -10.94
C GLN A 13 -18.71 -5.35 -9.56
N GLU A 14 -19.76 -5.01 -8.80
CA GLU A 14 -19.59 -4.50 -7.44
C GLU A 14 -18.93 -5.54 -6.53
N HIS A 15 -19.32 -6.81 -6.63
CA HIS A 15 -18.68 -7.87 -5.86
C HIS A 15 -17.17 -7.93 -6.11
N PHE A 16 -16.74 -7.83 -7.38
CA PHE A 16 -15.32 -7.76 -7.71
C PHE A 16 -14.63 -6.53 -7.15
N LEU A 17 -15.28 -5.36 -7.17
CA LEU A 17 -14.74 -4.13 -6.60
C LEU A 17 -14.54 -4.23 -5.08
N TYR A 18 -15.53 -4.76 -4.35
CA TYR A 18 -15.43 -4.97 -2.91
C TYR A 18 -14.39 -6.04 -2.55
N LEU A 19 -14.30 -7.13 -3.33
CA LEU A 19 -13.29 -8.16 -3.14
C LEU A 19 -11.88 -7.58 -3.36
N MET A 20 -11.67 -6.84 -4.45
CA MET A 20 -10.42 -6.16 -4.76
C MET A 20 -10.03 -5.17 -3.66
N ALA A 21 -10.99 -4.39 -3.16
CA ALA A 21 -10.76 -3.48 -2.04
C ALA A 21 -10.32 -4.24 -0.78
N GLY A 22 -10.99 -5.36 -0.45
CA GLY A 22 -10.64 -6.21 0.69
C GLY A 22 -9.22 -6.78 0.56
N ILE A 23 -8.85 -7.31 -0.60
CA ILE A 23 -7.48 -7.78 -0.89
C ILE A 23 -6.48 -6.62 -0.78
N GLY A 24 -6.83 -5.44 -1.31
CA GLY A 24 -6.01 -4.24 -1.22
C GLY A 24 -5.71 -3.80 0.21
N ILE A 25 -6.71 -3.85 1.10
CA ILE A 25 -6.55 -3.60 2.54
C ILE A 25 -5.58 -4.61 3.15
N ILE A 26 -5.77 -5.90 2.86
CA ILE A 26 -4.88 -6.96 3.36
C ILE A 26 -3.43 -6.69 2.92
N PHE A 27 -3.21 -6.30 1.67
CA PHE A 27 -1.86 -5.98 1.17
C PHE A 27 -1.26 -4.76 1.86
N LEU A 28 -2.02 -3.66 2.03
CA LEU A 28 -1.49 -2.48 2.72
C LEU A 28 -1.14 -2.77 4.18
N VAL A 29 -1.98 -3.53 4.89
CA VAL A 29 -1.70 -3.91 6.28
C VAL A 29 -0.52 -4.88 6.34
N TYR A 30 -0.47 -5.86 5.43
CA TYR A 30 0.62 -6.84 5.37
C TYR A 30 1.97 -6.16 5.08
N ALA A 31 2.00 -5.14 4.22
CA ALA A 31 3.21 -4.38 3.92
C ALA A 31 3.89 -3.79 5.18
N ILE A 32 3.13 -3.50 6.26
CA ILE A 32 3.69 -2.99 7.53
C ILE A 32 4.64 -4.01 8.19
N PHE A 33 4.42 -5.31 7.96
CA PHE A 33 5.15 -6.39 8.62
C PHE A 33 6.31 -6.95 7.78
N ILE A 34 6.53 -6.44 6.57
CA ILE A 34 7.56 -6.94 5.67
C ILE A 34 8.88 -6.23 5.97
N GLU A 35 9.92 -6.98 6.33
CA GLU A 35 11.24 -6.39 6.62
C GLU A 35 12.05 -6.08 5.35
N GLN A 36 11.72 -6.70 4.22
CA GLN A 36 12.41 -6.47 2.95
C GLN A 36 11.83 -5.25 2.23
N GLU A 37 12.57 -4.16 2.20
CA GLU A 37 12.17 -2.86 1.61
C GLU A 37 11.59 -3.02 0.20
N HIS A 38 12.28 -3.74 -0.70
CA HIS A 38 11.80 -3.92 -2.08
C HIS A 38 10.47 -4.69 -2.18
N ARG A 39 10.21 -5.65 -1.27
CA ARG A 39 8.94 -6.40 -1.28
C ARG A 39 7.84 -5.58 -0.64
N GLN A 40 8.18 -4.84 0.41
CA GLN A 40 7.27 -3.95 1.13
C GLN A 40 6.69 -2.90 0.18
N ASP A 41 7.54 -2.22 -0.60
CA ASP A 41 7.09 -1.14 -1.48
C ASP A 41 6.21 -1.64 -2.62
N LEU A 42 6.55 -2.79 -3.21
CA LEU A 42 5.74 -3.39 -4.26
C LEU A 42 4.36 -3.82 -3.73
N ILE A 43 4.31 -4.43 -2.54
CA ILE A 43 3.04 -4.85 -1.93
C ILE A 43 2.21 -3.63 -1.50
N ARG A 44 2.86 -2.57 -1.00
CA ARG A 44 2.20 -1.30 -0.69
C ARG A 44 1.59 -0.67 -1.95
N ALA A 45 2.33 -0.65 -3.06
CA ALA A 45 1.85 -0.16 -4.34
C ALA A 45 0.64 -0.97 -4.85
N LEU A 46 0.71 -2.30 -4.81
CA LEU A 46 -0.40 -3.16 -5.21
C LEU A 46 -1.64 -2.96 -4.33
N GLY A 47 -1.47 -2.90 -3.01
CA GLY A 47 -2.56 -2.64 -2.08
C GLY A 47 -3.23 -1.29 -2.32
N ALA A 48 -2.44 -0.23 -2.51
CA ALA A 48 -2.93 1.10 -2.83
C ALA A 48 -3.61 1.15 -4.21
N ALA A 49 -3.10 0.44 -5.22
CA ALA A 49 -3.72 0.39 -6.55
C ALA A 49 -5.11 -0.26 -6.51
N CYS A 50 -5.29 -1.34 -5.74
CA CYS A 50 -6.60 -1.95 -5.52
C CYS A 50 -7.59 -0.95 -4.88
N LEU A 51 -7.14 -0.21 -3.88
CA LEU A 51 -7.97 0.80 -3.20
C LEU A 51 -8.22 2.04 -4.08
N PHE A 52 -7.30 2.38 -4.97
CA PHE A 52 -7.52 3.42 -5.98
C PHE A 52 -8.65 3.03 -6.93
N VAL A 53 -8.67 1.80 -7.43
CA VAL A 53 -9.75 1.30 -8.31
C VAL A 53 -11.11 1.36 -7.60
N TYR A 54 -11.15 0.95 -6.34
CA TYR A 54 -12.37 1.07 -5.53
C TYR A 54 -12.78 2.53 -5.28
N ALA A 55 -11.83 3.40 -4.95
CA ALA A 55 -12.09 4.83 -4.77
C ALA A 55 -12.62 5.49 -6.05
N ALA A 56 -12.09 5.09 -7.21
CA ALA A 56 -12.56 5.52 -8.52
C ALA A 56 -13.98 5.02 -8.81
N SER A 57 -14.34 3.79 -8.41
CA SER A 57 -15.69 3.27 -8.64
C SER A 57 -16.77 3.95 -7.80
N ILE A 58 -16.40 4.58 -6.68
CA ILE A 58 -17.31 5.39 -5.86
C ILE A 58 -17.14 6.90 -6.09
N GLU A 59 -16.39 7.28 -7.13
CA GLU A 59 -16.11 8.68 -7.52
C GLU A 59 -15.53 9.54 -6.37
N ASN A 60 -14.78 8.93 -5.45
CA ASN A 60 -14.22 9.63 -4.30
C ASN A 60 -12.85 10.21 -4.65
N MET A 61 -12.84 11.47 -5.11
CA MET A 61 -11.62 12.17 -5.54
C MET A 61 -10.54 12.24 -4.46
N PHE A 62 -10.91 12.44 -3.18
CA PHE A 62 -9.93 12.52 -2.08
C PHE A 62 -9.18 11.20 -1.91
N PHE A 63 -9.90 10.07 -1.91
CA PHE A 63 -9.28 8.75 -1.83
C PHE A 63 -8.54 8.36 -3.10
N MET A 64 -9.03 8.75 -4.28
CA MET A 64 -8.28 8.56 -5.52
C MET A 64 -6.92 9.24 -5.48
N VAL A 65 -6.87 10.54 -5.12
CA VAL A 65 -5.59 11.27 -5.02
C VAL A 65 -4.68 10.66 -3.96
N THR A 66 -5.25 10.26 -2.81
CA THR A 66 -4.49 9.63 -1.72
C THR A 66 -3.84 8.32 -2.16
N PHE A 67 -4.61 7.40 -2.74
CA PHE A 67 -4.07 6.11 -3.16
C PHE A 67 -3.16 6.22 -4.37
N ALA A 68 -3.43 7.15 -5.31
CA ALA A 68 -2.51 7.45 -6.40
C ALA A 68 -1.15 7.95 -5.88
N ALA A 69 -1.14 8.85 -4.90
CA ALA A 69 0.09 9.33 -4.28
C ALA A 69 0.87 8.20 -3.61
N ILE A 70 0.19 7.28 -2.91
CA ILE A 70 0.82 6.10 -2.29
C ILE A 70 1.43 5.18 -3.36
N VAL A 71 0.70 4.91 -4.45
CA VAL A 71 1.22 4.08 -5.56
C VAL A 71 2.49 4.72 -6.14
N VAL A 72 2.43 6.01 -6.48
CA VAL A 72 3.58 6.72 -7.08
C VAL A 72 4.77 6.74 -6.14
N ALA A 73 4.57 7.10 -4.86
CA ALA A 73 5.65 7.13 -3.88
C ALA A 73 6.30 5.75 -3.69
N SER A 74 5.49 4.70 -3.55
CA SER A 74 5.98 3.33 -3.37
C SER A 74 6.72 2.83 -4.61
N LEU A 75 6.27 3.19 -5.82
CA LEU A 75 6.97 2.82 -7.05
C LEU A 75 8.30 3.55 -7.20
N ILE A 76 8.38 4.84 -6.84
CA ILE A 76 9.63 5.59 -6.84
C ILE A 76 10.64 4.91 -5.90
N GLU A 77 10.25 4.65 -4.66
CA GLU A 77 11.08 3.96 -3.65
C GLU A 77 11.54 2.58 -4.15
N PHE A 78 10.61 1.80 -4.70
CA PHE A 78 10.89 0.50 -5.30
C PHE A 78 11.93 0.60 -6.44
N PHE A 79 11.79 1.56 -7.36
CA PHE A 79 12.74 1.74 -8.46
C PHE A 79 14.11 2.27 -7.98
N GLU A 80 14.15 3.14 -6.99
CA GLU A 80 15.41 3.62 -6.39
C GLU A 80 16.20 2.46 -5.75
N ILE A 81 15.51 1.57 -5.04
CA ILE A 81 16.11 0.37 -4.44
C ILE A 81 16.53 -0.61 -5.54
N LEU A 82 15.68 -0.87 -6.53
CA LEU A 82 15.95 -1.80 -7.62
C LEU A 82 17.17 -1.38 -8.46
N LEU A 83 17.35 -0.08 -8.68
CA LEU A 83 18.47 0.48 -9.43
C LEU A 83 19.74 0.67 -8.58
N GLY A 84 19.69 0.35 -7.28
CA GLY A 84 20.82 0.52 -6.36
C GLY A 84 21.20 1.99 -6.11
N LEU A 85 20.30 2.92 -6.41
CA LEU A 85 20.48 4.36 -6.18
C LEU A 85 20.15 4.75 -4.74
N HIS A 86 19.45 3.86 -4.02
CA HIS A 86 19.04 4.08 -2.65
C HIS A 86 20.24 4.06 -1.70
N LYS A 87 20.61 5.25 -1.17
CA LYS A 87 21.58 5.36 -0.08
C LYS A 87 20.89 4.95 1.21
N HIS A 88 21.19 3.75 1.71
CA HIS A 88 20.83 3.36 3.08
C HIS A 88 21.14 4.53 4.05
N SER A 89 20.14 4.95 4.82
CA SER A 89 20.33 5.96 5.86
C SER A 89 21.41 5.47 6.81
N LYS A 90 22.32 6.36 7.22
CA LYS A 90 23.38 6.05 8.20
C LYS A 90 22.82 5.55 9.55
N GLU A 91 21.52 5.72 9.79
CA GLU A 91 20.82 5.24 10.98
C GLU A 91 20.60 3.72 10.99
N ASP A 92 20.37 3.07 9.85
CA ASP A 92 20.23 1.61 9.78
C ASP A 92 21.57 0.91 10.09
N LEU A 93 22.67 1.51 9.61
CA LEU A 93 24.04 1.10 9.95
C LEU A 93 24.35 1.24 11.45
N LYS A 94 23.75 2.21 12.15
CA LYS A 94 23.90 2.35 13.61
C LYS A 94 23.16 1.25 14.35
N LYS A 95 21.93 0.90 13.94
CA LYS A 95 21.13 -0.19 14.54
C LYS A 95 21.89 -1.52 14.53
N TYR A 96 22.51 -1.87 13.39
CA TYR A 96 23.34 -3.07 13.28
C TYR A 96 24.61 -3.03 14.15
N LYS A 97 25.31 -1.88 14.22
CA LYS A 97 26.51 -1.75 15.08
C LYS A 97 26.21 -1.84 16.57
N THR A 98 25.06 -1.36 17.02
CA THR A 98 24.68 -1.43 18.44
C THR A 98 24.31 -2.85 18.85
N LEU A 99 23.60 -3.59 18.00
CA LEU A 99 23.27 -5.01 18.23
C LEU A 99 24.51 -5.92 18.25
N TRP A 100 25.50 -5.66 17.38
CA TRP A 100 26.73 -6.44 17.34
C TRP A 100 27.71 -6.14 18.49
N ARG A 101 27.65 -4.93 19.08
CA ARG A 101 28.45 -4.56 20.26
C ARG A 101 27.89 -5.04 21.59
N LEU A 102 26.65 -5.53 21.61
CA LEU A 102 26.02 -6.09 22.82
C LEU A 102 26.22 -7.61 22.94
N LYS A 103 27.15 -8.18 22.18
CA LYS A 103 27.61 -9.57 22.33
C LYS A 103 29.00 -9.61 22.94
#